data_AF-A0A1G9MFX5-F1
#
_entry.id   AF-A0A1G9MFX5-F1
#
_cell.length_a   1.000
_cell.length_b   1.000
_cell.length_c   1.000
_cell.angle_alpha   90.00
_cell.angle_beta   90.00
_cell.angle_gamma   90.00
#
_symmetry.space_group_name_H-M   'P 1'
#
loop_
_entity.id
_entity.type
_entity.pdbx_description
1 polymer ?
#
loop_
_entity_poly.entity_id
_entity_poly.type
_entity_poly.pdbx_seq_one_letter_code
_entity_poly.pdbx_strand_id
1 'polypeptide(L)'
;MPHLLMSNDEPDTAAALADSAPADSSPTVLQFPRLGHTRHRAVRPRQFRGADPDLEPLRRQATSIIDEVLAGTNPEDADVREKLQWHVANNPGQPEKALLEHLRTVADQQESA
;
A
#
# COMPACT_ATOMS: atom_id res chain seq x y z
N MET A 1 -13.40 29.39 32.68
CA MET A 1 -12.12 29.25 31.98
C MET A 1 -12.36 29.33 30.49
N PRO A 2 -12.13 30.48 29.83
CA PRO A 2 -12.16 30.55 28.37
C PRO A 2 -10.82 30.06 27.78
N HIS A 3 -10.87 29.08 26.88
CA HIS A 3 -9.69 28.58 26.17
C HIS A 3 -9.37 29.51 25.00
N LEU A 4 -8.15 30.05 25.02
CA LEU A 4 -7.56 30.92 24.00
C LEU A 4 -7.38 30.18 22.67
N LEU A 5 -7.91 30.77 21.59
CA LEU A 5 -7.45 30.58 20.22
C LEU A 5 -5.97 31.00 20.17
N MET A 6 -5.07 30.07 19.87
CA MET A 6 -3.70 30.42 19.48
C MET A 6 -3.55 30.24 17.96
N SER A 7 -3.16 31.36 17.35
CA SER A 7 -2.87 31.57 15.94
C SER A 7 -1.88 30.56 15.38
N ASN A 8 -2.18 30.04 14.19
CA ASN A 8 -1.19 29.38 13.35
C ASN A 8 -0.34 30.47 12.69
N ASP A 9 0.93 30.53 13.08
CA ASP A 9 1.98 31.31 12.44
C ASP A 9 2.38 30.59 11.14
N GLU A 10 2.16 31.24 9.99
CA GLU A 10 2.65 30.82 8.68
C GLU A 10 4.16 31.03 8.60
N PRO A 11 4.98 30.05 8.17
CA PRO A 11 6.38 30.31 7.87
C PRO A 11 6.53 31.01 6.51
N ASP A 12 6.92 32.28 6.57
CA ASP A 12 7.27 33.13 5.45
C ASP A 12 8.47 32.55 4.66
N THR A 13 8.19 31.94 3.52
CA THR A 13 9.19 31.52 2.52
C THR A 13 9.76 32.73 1.78
N ALA A 14 10.73 33.40 2.38
CA ALA A 14 11.55 34.41 1.72
C ALA A 14 12.88 33.79 1.27
N ALA A 15 12.88 33.20 0.07
CA ALA A 15 14.08 32.87 -0.68
C ALA A 15 14.54 34.12 -1.47
N ALA A 16 15.66 34.72 -1.06
CA ALA A 16 16.41 35.67 -1.87
C ALA A 16 17.91 35.40 -1.61
N LEU A 17 18.64 34.77 -2.53
CA LEU A 17 19.30 35.28 -3.75
C LEU A 17 20.76 35.72 -3.49
N ALA A 18 21.63 35.07 -4.28
CA ALA A 18 22.99 35.44 -4.69
C ALA A 18 24.11 35.39 -3.63
N ASP A 19 25.12 34.56 -3.88
CA ASP A 19 26.43 35.13 -4.21
C ASP A 19 27.34 34.16 -4.99
N SER A 20 28.07 34.75 -5.95
CA SER A 20 29.36 34.34 -6.52
C SER A 20 29.49 33.01 -7.30
N ALA A 21 29.39 33.14 -8.63
CA ALA A 21 30.18 32.35 -9.58
C ALA A 21 31.62 32.89 -9.65
N PRO A 22 32.62 32.02 -9.85
CA PRO A 22 33.51 32.27 -10.98
C PRO A 22 33.72 31.04 -11.86
N ALA A 23 33.95 31.34 -13.13
CA ALA A 23 34.29 30.42 -14.20
C ALA A 23 35.48 29.52 -13.85
N ASP A 24 35.38 28.24 -14.23
CA ASP A 24 36.49 27.63 -14.96
C ASP A 24 35.96 26.58 -15.94
N SER A 25 36.32 26.76 -17.22
CA SER A 25 35.98 25.84 -18.29
C SER A 25 36.92 24.65 -18.22
N SER A 26 36.45 23.54 -17.68
CA SER A 26 37.07 22.23 -17.90
C SER A 26 36.18 21.39 -18.82
N PRO A 27 36.63 20.99 -20.02
CA PRO A 27 35.89 20.03 -20.82
C PRO A 27 36.01 18.66 -20.14
N THR A 28 35.05 18.36 -19.25
CA THR A 28 34.89 17.01 -18.72
C THR A 28 34.57 16.09 -19.88
N VAL A 29 35.59 15.32 -20.28
CA VAL A 29 35.44 14.16 -21.17
C VAL A 29 34.29 13.32 -20.63
N LEU A 30 33.23 13.17 -21.44
CA LEU A 30 32.16 12.22 -21.17
C LEU A 30 32.78 10.82 -21.20
N GLN A 31 33.22 10.36 -20.03
CA GLN A 31 33.67 9.00 -19.84
C GLN A 31 32.42 8.13 -19.83
N PHE A 32 32.04 7.61 -21.00
CA PHE A 32 30.99 6.61 -21.11
C PHE A 32 31.38 5.40 -20.25
N PRO A 33 30.58 5.04 -19.22
CA PRO A 33 30.78 3.79 -18.53
C PRO A 33 30.55 2.68 -19.55
N ARG A 34 31.63 1.98 -19.92
CA ARG A 34 31.54 0.80 -20.77
C ARG A 34 30.60 -0.21 -20.10
N LEU A 35 29.61 -0.67 -20.86
CA LEU A 35 28.75 -1.78 -20.53
C LEU A 35 29.60 -2.96 -20.05
N GLY A 36 29.50 -3.25 -18.78
CA GLY A 36 30.06 -4.42 -18.13
C GLY A 36 29.29 -4.61 -16.84
N HIS A 37 28.93 -5.86 -16.57
CA HIS A 37 28.14 -6.30 -15.43
C HIS A 37 26.64 -6.24 -15.71
N THR A 38 26.15 -7.35 -16.27
CA THR A 38 24.94 -8.03 -15.81
C THR A 38 24.91 -8.00 -14.28
N ARG A 39 24.49 -6.87 -13.72
CA ARG A 39 24.05 -6.82 -12.33
C ARG A 39 22.81 -7.67 -12.33
N HIS A 40 22.95 -8.85 -11.73
CA HIS A 40 21.85 -9.63 -11.20
C HIS A 40 20.72 -8.67 -10.91
N ARG A 41 19.67 -8.74 -11.73
CA ARG A 41 18.41 -8.09 -11.45
C ARG A 41 18.06 -8.66 -10.09
N ALA A 42 18.42 -7.94 -9.04
CA ALA A 42 17.90 -8.15 -7.73
C ALA A 42 16.42 -7.95 -7.98
N VAL A 43 15.71 -9.07 -8.14
CA VAL A 43 14.30 -9.14 -7.96
C VAL A 43 14.18 -8.67 -6.53
N ARG A 44 14.02 -7.35 -6.34
CA ARG A 44 13.51 -6.84 -5.08
C ARG A 44 12.30 -7.73 -4.86
N PRO A 45 12.27 -8.56 -3.81
CA PRO A 45 11.09 -9.34 -3.53
C PRO A 45 9.99 -8.29 -3.59
N ARG A 46 9.05 -8.47 -4.54
CA ARG A 46 7.92 -7.57 -4.66
C ARG A 46 7.39 -7.54 -3.24
N GLN A 47 7.64 -6.44 -2.53
CA GLN A 47 7.13 -6.25 -1.19
C GLN A 47 5.64 -6.43 -1.45
N PHE A 48 5.10 -7.55 -0.96
CA PHE A 48 3.70 -7.87 -1.17
C PHE A 48 2.98 -6.59 -0.80
N ARG A 49 2.20 -6.04 -1.73
CA ARG A 49 1.69 -4.66 -1.67
C ARG A 49 0.71 -4.41 -0.51
N GLY A 50 0.69 -5.30 0.48
CA GLY A 50 0.06 -5.18 1.79
C GLY A 50 1.06 -5.17 2.95
N ALA A 51 2.33 -4.82 2.73
CA ALA A 51 3.34 -4.73 3.79
C ALA A 51 3.31 -3.39 4.56
N ASP A 52 2.15 -2.74 4.67
CA ASP A 52 2.00 -1.59 5.54
C ASP A 52 2.04 -2.07 7.00
N PRO A 53 3.11 -1.85 7.76
CA PRO A 53 3.23 -2.38 9.11
C PRO A 53 2.10 -1.89 10.03
N ASP A 54 1.51 -0.73 9.75
CA ASP A 54 0.46 -0.13 10.58
C ASP A 54 -0.86 -0.90 10.46
N LEU A 55 -1.05 -1.62 9.35
CA LEU A 55 -2.22 -2.48 9.13
C LEU A 55 -2.03 -3.91 9.66
N GLU A 56 -0.92 -4.25 10.31
CA GLU A 56 -0.67 -5.61 10.80
C GLU A 56 -1.76 -6.14 11.76
N PRO A 57 -2.27 -5.36 12.73
CA PRO A 57 -3.38 -5.81 13.56
C PRO A 57 -4.63 -6.14 12.75
N LEU A 58 -4.95 -5.31 11.75
CA LEU A 58 -6.09 -5.49 10.86
C LEU A 58 -5.90 -6.71 9.96
N ARG A 59 -4.70 -6.93 9.41
CA ARG A 59 -4.36 -8.12 8.63
C ARG A 59 -4.61 -9.39 9.42
N ARG A 60 -4.11 -9.46 10.65
CA ARG A 60 -4.31 -10.65 11.51
C ARG A 60 -5.79 -10.88 11.79
N GLN A 61 -6.54 -9.83 12.07
CA GLN A 61 -7.97 -9.93 12.31
C GLN A 61 -8.71 -10.39 11.06
N ALA A 62 -8.41 -9.81 9.90
CA ALA A 62 -9.01 -10.20 8.63
C ALA A 62 -8.72 -11.66 8.29
N THR A 63 -7.47 -12.12 8.46
CA THR A 63 -7.11 -13.53 8.29
C THR A 63 -7.92 -14.42 9.23
N SER A 64 -8.02 -14.06 10.52
CA SER A 64 -8.79 -14.87 11.49
C SER A 64 -10.27 -15.00 11.08
N ILE A 65 -10.89 -13.92 10.60
CA ILE A 65 -12.28 -13.94 10.14
C ILE A 65 -12.41 -14.82 8.90
N ILE A 66 -11.50 -14.66 7.93
CA ILE A 66 -11.48 -15.46 6.71
C ILE A 66 -11.37 -16.96 7.06
N ASP A 67 -10.44 -17.32 7.93
CA ASP A 67 -10.21 -18.71 8.32
C ASP A 67 -11.46 -19.31 9.01
N GLU A 68 -12.12 -18.53 9.87
CA GLU A 68 -13.36 -18.95 10.55
C GLU A 68 -14.50 -19.18 9.56
N VAL A 69 -14.71 -18.25 8.60
CA VAL A 69 -15.74 -18.40 7.57
C VAL A 69 -15.45 -19.59 6.66
N LEU A 70 -14.19 -19.80 6.28
CA LEU A 70 -13.79 -20.92 5.43
C LEU A 70 -13.85 -22.27 6.15
N ALA A 71 -13.66 -22.30 7.47
CA ALA A 71 -13.82 -23.48 8.30
C ALA A 71 -15.29 -23.88 8.54
N GLY A 72 -16.24 -22.97 8.25
CA GLY A 72 -17.66 -23.25 8.35
C GLY A 72 -18.12 -24.42 7.47
N THR A 73 -18.95 -25.30 8.01
CA THR A 73 -19.43 -26.52 7.32
C THR A 73 -20.88 -26.44 6.85
N ASN A 74 -21.54 -25.30 7.02
CA ASN A 74 -22.93 -25.13 6.61
C ASN A 74 -23.05 -25.22 5.07
N PRO A 75 -23.88 -26.11 4.50
CA PRO A 75 -24.06 -26.19 3.06
C PRO A 75 -24.70 -24.94 2.45
N GLU A 76 -25.53 -24.21 3.20
CA GLU A 76 -26.20 -22.98 2.70
C GLU A 76 -25.18 -21.86 2.43
N ASP A 77 -24.05 -21.86 3.13
CA ASP A 77 -22.98 -20.87 2.97
C ASP A 77 -21.91 -21.29 1.96
N ALA A 78 -22.12 -22.38 1.20
CA ALA A 78 -21.11 -22.90 0.26
C ALA A 78 -20.72 -21.88 -0.82
N ASP A 79 -21.70 -21.21 -1.42
CA ASP A 79 -21.47 -20.19 -2.45
C ASP A 79 -20.74 -18.96 -1.88
N VAL A 80 -21.04 -18.61 -0.62
CA VAL A 80 -20.36 -17.52 0.09
C VAL A 80 -18.89 -17.86 0.32
N ARG A 81 -18.59 -19.08 0.76
CA ARG A 81 -17.21 -19.56 0.93
C ARG A 81 -16.45 -19.61 -0.39
N GLU A 82 -17.08 -20.07 -1.47
CA GLU A 82 -16.44 -20.10 -2.79
C GLU A 82 -16.07 -18.68 -3.26
N LYS A 83 -17.00 -17.72 -3.13
CA LYS A 83 -16.73 -16.31 -3.44
C LYS A 83 -15.60 -15.74 -2.57
N LEU A 84 -15.58 -16.05 -1.28
CA LEU A 84 -14.51 -15.60 -0.39
C LEU A 84 -13.15 -16.18 -0.80
N GLN A 85 -13.08 -17.48 -1.14
CA GLN A 85 -11.85 -18.10 -1.66
C GLN A 85 -11.36 -17.41 -2.93
N TRP A 86 -12.28 -17.06 -3.84
CA TRP A 86 -11.94 -16.30 -5.03
C TRP A 86 -11.33 -14.94 -4.68
N HIS A 87 -11.91 -14.17 -3.75
CA HIS A 87 -11.34 -12.88 -3.33
C HIS A 87 -9.97 -13.03 -2.67
N VAL A 88 -9.76 -14.06 -1.85
CA VAL A 88 -8.46 -14.37 -1.22
C VAL A 88 -7.40 -14.67 -2.28
N ALA A 89 -7.72 -15.51 -3.26
CA ALA A 89 -6.81 -15.84 -4.35
C ALA A 89 -6.43 -14.61 -5.20
N ASN A 90 -7.36 -13.66 -5.39
CA ASN A 90 -7.12 -12.42 -6.13
C ASN A 90 -6.39 -11.33 -5.34
N ASN A 91 -6.29 -11.45 -4.02
CA ASN A 91 -5.64 -10.47 -3.14
C ASN A 91 -4.55 -11.13 -2.26
N PRO A 92 -3.50 -11.72 -2.87
CA PRO A 92 -2.50 -12.45 -2.11
C PRO A 92 -1.72 -11.48 -1.21
N GLY A 93 -1.56 -11.86 0.07
CA GLY A 93 -0.91 -11.04 1.09
C GLY A 93 -1.70 -9.81 1.54
N GLN A 94 -2.97 -9.68 1.14
CA GLN A 94 -3.87 -8.59 1.53
C GLN A 94 -5.25 -9.16 1.95
N PRO A 95 -5.31 -9.94 3.06
CA PRO A 95 -6.56 -10.52 3.56
C PRO A 95 -7.62 -9.45 3.87
N GLU A 96 -7.22 -8.27 4.35
CA GLU A 96 -8.08 -7.13 4.60
C GLU A 96 -8.79 -6.64 3.33
N LYS A 97 -8.10 -6.68 2.19
CA LYS A 97 -8.68 -6.30 0.89
C LYS A 97 -9.61 -7.38 0.36
N ALA A 98 -9.21 -8.65 0.48
CA ALA A 98 -10.07 -9.79 0.14
C ALA A 98 -11.39 -9.74 0.91
N LEU A 99 -11.32 -9.54 2.23
CA LEU A 99 -12.51 -9.49 3.10
C LEU A 99 -13.40 -8.29 2.77
N LEU A 100 -12.81 -7.11 2.55
CA LEU A 100 -13.59 -5.92 2.16
C LEU A 100 -14.33 -6.11 0.83
N GLU A 101 -13.65 -6.64 -0.20
CA GLU A 101 -14.26 -6.93 -1.49
C GLU A 101 -15.38 -7.95 -1.35
N HIS A 102 -15.17 -9.02 -0.58
CA HIS A 102 -16.20 -10.01 -0.29
C HIS A 102 -17.43 -9.40 0.39
N LEU A 103 -17.25 -8.61 1.46
CA LEU A 103 -18.35 -7.98 2.19
C LEU A 103 -19.19 -7.06 1.30
N ARG A 104 -18.56 -6.33 0.36
CA ARG A 104 -19.28 -5.53 -0.64
C ARG A 104 -20.14 -6.39 -1.55
N THR A 105 -19.59 -7.49 -2.08
CA THR A 105 -20.38 -8.38 -2.93
C THR A 105 -21.55 -9.03 -2.20
N VAL A 106 -21.42 -9.31 -0.91
CA VAL A 106 -22.52 -9.87 -0.09
C VAL A 106 -23.58 -8.80 0.19
N ALA A 107 -23.17 -7.57 0.48
CA ALA A 107 -24.11 -6.46 0.68
C ALA A 107 -24.94 -6.18 -0.58
N ASP A 108 -24.32 -6.17 -1.77
CA ASP A 108 -25.02 -5.97 -3.05
C ASP A 108 -26.07 -7.07 -3.32
N GLN A 109 -25.80 -8.30 -2.86
CA GLN A 109 -26.75 -9.43 -2.98
C GLN A 109 -27.94 -9.30 -2.03
N GLN A 110 -27.74 -8.73 -0.84
CA GLN A 110 -28.81 -8.52 0.13
C GLN A 110 -29.78 -7.41 -0.29
N GLU A 111 -29.30 -6.38 -1.01
CA GLU A 111 -30.17 -5.30 -1.52
C GLU A 111 -31.04 -5.75 -2.71
N SER A 112 -30.65 -6.84 -3.38
CA SER A 112 -31.37 -7.39 -4.55
C SER A 112 -32.38 -8.50 -4.20
N ALA A 113 -32.55 -8.82 -2.90
CA ALA A 113 -33.41 -9.90 -2.39
C ALA A 113 -34.71 -9.35 -1.76
#